data_AF-A0A8J5K496-F1
#
_entry.id   AF-A0A8J5K496-F1
#
_cell.length_a   1.000
_cell.length_b   1.000
_cell.length_c   1.000
_cell.angle_alpha   90.00
_cell.angle_beta   90.00
_cell.angle_gamma   90.00
#
_symmetry.space_group_name_H-M   'P 1'
#
loop_
_entity.id
_entity.type
_entity.pdbx_description
1 polymer ?
#
loop_
_entity_poly.entity_id
_entity_poly.type
_entity_poly.pdbx_seq_one_letter_code
_entity_poly.pdbx_strand_id
1 'polypeptide(L)'
;MESTESNVRMPGVLMPTYLRLISTEDGRTAMKRIRVECGVCKATRFYSIHRGITRIAGVVACEACRQFYQRFKKQPWILNCNKGGRCFGLDETPKNKCKACWVAHIICRCPVPMNMYNHLVGYLPTDLKSKMAGRPPTADEVPENERGGLGLEVYRGNDWVDVTDKEEVESLLRNEEGNETDETNDPDLDMEFEAEEEIVDDPSVPETSSTDTSLSTNSEAKNNKVQSKKGKKTAKSDTNTEQGLTCSIDGLQINDQQLKFMENFNPKTSERVRRKKKKVQYFSSTGRTKTQTPLYFHGSDGSIVNSGKNLCDCLQSECPGCHYPCPKCGSGKCGNECRIQRKWYYEKIEVEGTKLTWQNEFVKKK
;
A
#
# COMPACT_ATOMS: atom_id res chain seq x y z
N MET A 1 28.93 23.68 12.38
CA MET A 1 28.12 22.62 13.03
C MET A 1 26.92 22.38 12.15
N GLU A 2 26.93 21.30 11.36
CA GLU A 2 25.76 20.90 10.58
C GLU A 2 24.68 20.37 11.53
N SER A 3 23.43 20.77 11.31
CA SER A 3 22.28 20.27 12.07
C SER A 3 22.05 18.79 11.73
N THR A 4 22.22 17.90 12.69
CA THR A 4 22.16 16.44 12.53
C THR A 4 20.73 15.87 12.34
N GLU A 5 19.71 16.73 12.25
CA GLU A 5 18.30 16.35 12.08
C GLU A 5 17.95 16.02 10.61
N SER A 6 18.67 15.08 9.98
CA SER A 6 18.63 14.88 8.52
C SER A 6 17.34 14.31 7.92
N ASN A 7 16.30 14.01 8.72
CA ASN A 7 14.98 13.54 8.25
C ASN A 7 13.85 13.92 9.24
N VAL A 8 13.40 15.17 9.23
CA VAL A 8 12.19 15.61 9.96
C VAL A 8 10.97 15.47 9.03
N ARG A 9 9.89 14.83 9.49
CA ARG A 9 8.67 14.57 8.70
C ARG A 9 7.46 15.22 9.35
N MET A 10 7.50 16.54 9.45
CA MET A 10 6.52 17.32 10.19
C MET A 10 5.43 17.87 9.27
N PRO A 11 4.16 17.93 9.73
CA PRO A 11 3.08 18.60 9.00
C PRO A 11 3.45 20.04 8.63
N GLY A 12 3.13 20.48 7.41
CA GLY A 12 3.39 21.85 6.93
C GLY A 12 2.82 22.91 7.88
N VAL A 13 1.62 22.66 8.39
CA VAL A 13 0.91 23.44 9.42
C VAL A 13 1.76 23.70 10.69
N LEU A 14 2.68 22.81 11.08
CA LEU A 14 3.56 22.99 12.25
C LEU A 14 4.98 23.48 11.87
N MET A 15 5.32 23.56 10.58
CA MET A 15 6.65 23.98 10.15
C MET A 15 7.00 25.43 10.55
N PRO A 16 6.11 26.44 10.44
CA PRO A 16 6.43 27.81 10.88
C PRO A 16 6.80 27.87 12.36
N THR A 17 6.02 27.23 13.23
CA THR A 17 6.30 27.10 14.67
C THR A 17 7.64 26.41 14.92
N TYR A 18 7.94 25.33 14.19
CA TYR A 18 9.21 24.63 14.33
C TYR A 18 10.42 25.45 13.90
N LEU A 19 10.33 26.14 12.76
CA LEU A 19 11.40 26.99 12.25
C LEU A 19 11.72 28.12 13.24
N ARG A 20 10.68 28.73 13.84
CA ARG A 20 10.84 29.69 14.95
C ARG A 20 11.50 29.03 16.16
N LEU A 21 11.08 27.83 16.55
CA LEU A 21 11.69 27.09 17.68
C LEU A 21 13.19 26.82 17.45
N ILE A 22 13.58 26.20 16.33
CA ILE A 22 15.00 25.85 16.06
C ILE A 22 15.89 27.07 15.78
N SER A 23 15.31 28.26 15.56
CA SER A 23 16.10 29.49 15.50
C SER A 23 16.78 29.78 16.84
N THR A 24 16.12 29.47 17.96
CA THR A 24 16.61 29.65 19.33
C THR A 24 17.58 28.54 19.75
N GLU A 25 18.55 28.87 20.63
CA GLU A 25 19.53 27.90 21.12
C GLU A 25 18.88 26.79 21.97
N ASP A 26 17.99 27.17 22.89
CA ASP A 26 17.15 26.26 23.67
C ASP A 26 16.33 25.33 22.78
N GLY A 27 15.71 25.88 21.73
CA GLY A 27 14.87 25.11 20.81
C GLY A 27 15.65 24.12 19.93
N ARG A 28 16.94 24.34 19.68
CA ARG A 28 17.78 23.33 19.00
C ARG A 28 18.01 22.11 19.89
N THR A 29 18.41 22.35 21.14
CA THR A 29 18.85 21.30 22.08
C THR A 29 17.69 20.58 22.77
N ALA A 30 16.53 21.21 22.94
CA ALA A 30 15.38 20.61 23.61
C ALA A 30 14.80 19.42 22.84
N MET A 31 14.28 18.45 23.60
CA MET A 31 13.50 17.33 23.06
C MET A 31 12.14 17.83 22.56
N LYS A 32 11.69 17.29 21.42
CA LYS A 32 10.51 17.74 20.69
C LYS A 32 9.60 16.55 20.38
N ARG A 33 8.29 16.73 20.51
CA ARG A 33 7.28 15.73 20.11
C ARG A 33 6.07 16.43 19.49
N ILE A 34 5.28 15.69 18.73
CA ILE A 34 4.04 16.18 18.14
C ILE A 34 2.87 15.53 18.87
N ARG A 35 2.00 16.35 19.47
CA ARG A 35 0.68 15.97 19.97
C ARG A 35 -0.29 15.88 18.80
N VAL A 36 -1.09 14.82 18.80
CA VAL A 36 -2.11 14.53 17.78
C VAL A 36 -3.41 14.22 18.51
N GLU A 37 -4.40 15.08 18.34
CA GLU A 37 -5.77 14.93 18.82
C GLU A 37 -6.60 14.34 17.68
N CYS A 38 -6.92 13.05 17.74
CA CYS A 38 -7.47 12.35 16.59
C CYS A 38 -8.97 12.64 16.38
N GLY A 39 -9.36 13.26 15.27
CA GLY A 39 -10.77 13.49 14.93
C GLY A 39 -11.62 12.22 14.82
N VAL A 40 -11.00 11.10 14.40
CA VAL A 40 -11.66 9.79 14.30
C VAL A 40 -11.97 9.20 15.69
N CYS A 41 -10.93 8.93 16.49
CA CYS A 41 -11.06 8.17 17.75
C CYS A 41 -11.07 9.03 19.02
N LYS A 42 -11.01 10.36 18.86
CA LYS A 42 -10.99 11.40 19.90
C LYS A 42 -9.91 11.22 20.99
N ALA A 43 -8.94 10.33 20.76
CA ALA A 43 -7.82 10.09 21.67
C ALA A 43 -6.58 10.91 21.30
N THR A 44 -6.02 11.60 22.28
CA THR A 44 -4.73 12.29 22.19
C THR A 44 -3.57 11.28 22.17
N ARG A 45 -2.61 11.48 21.26
CA ARG A 45 -1.39 10.66 21.12
C ARG A 45 -0.18 11.56 20.90
N PHE A 46 0.99 11.07 21.26
CA PHE A 46 2.25 11.78 21.10
C PHE A 46 3.20 10.98 20.21
N TYR A 47 3.86 11.66 19.27
CA TYR A 47 4.75 11.06 18.28
C TYR A 47 6.07 11.83 18.18
N SER A 48 7.14 11.15 17.74
CA SER A 48 8.40 11.81 17.40
C SER A 48 8.24 12.67 16.13
N ILE A 49 8.95 13.79 16.07
CA ILE A 49 9.02 14.70 14.90
C ILE A 49 9.51 14.04 13.59
N HIS A 50 10.14 12.86 13.69
CA HIS A 50 10.58 12.07 12.54
C HIS A 50 9.47 11.20 11.93
N ARG A 51 8.28 11.13 12.56
CA ARG A 51 7.12 10.43 12.01
C ARG A 51 6.21 11.41 11.26
N GLY A 52 5.99 11.11 9.98
CA GLY A 52 4.96 11.77 9.17
C GLY A 52 3.59 11.60 9.81
N ILE A 53 2.94 12.71 10.14
CA ILE A 53 1.54 12.74 10.56
C ILE A 53 0.69 13.09 9.35
N THR A 54 -0.47 12.46 9.25
CA THR A 54 -1.26 12.39 8.03
C THR A 54 -2.75 12.48 8.33
N ARG A 55 -3.50 13.03 7.38
CA ARG A 55 -4.94 13.18 7.46
C ARG A 55 -5.65 11.98 6.83
N ILE A 56 -6.96 11.89 7.05
CA ILE A 56 -7.89 11.06 6.27
C ILE A 56 -8.95 12.03 5.76
N ALA A 57 -8.83 12.48 4.50
CA ALA A 57 -9.69 13.50 3.89
C ALA A 57 -9.89 14.73 4.82
N GLY A 58 -8.86 15.57 4.96
CA GLY A 58 -8.87 16.73 5.88
C GLY A 58 -8.80 16.40 7.39
N VAL A 59 -9.40 15.31 7.87
CA VAL A 59 -9.47 14.96 9.30
C VAL A 59 -8.14 14.45 9.85
N VAL A 60 -7.69 14.98 10.98
CA VAL A 60 -6.47 14.55 11.68
C VAL A 60 -6.67 13.15 12.27
N ALA A 61 -5.84 12.20 11.85
CA ALA A 61 -5.92 10.82 12.31
C ALA A 61 -4.64 10.39 13.04
N CYS A 62 -4.80 9.76 14.21
CA CYS A 62 -3.65 9.10 14.85
C CYS A 62 -3.24 7.86 14.04
N GLU A 63 -1.98 7.48 14.16
CA GLU A 63 -1.35 6.46 13.32
C GLU A 63 -2.12 5.13 13.33
N ALA A 64 -2.68 4.73 14.47
CA ALA A 64 -3.45 3.49 14.62
C ALA A 64 -4.83 3.50 13.94
N CYS A 65 -5.37 4.68 13.62
CA CYS A 65 -6.59 4.86 12.81
C CYS A 65 -6.22 4.94 11.33
N ARG A 66 -5.20 5.76 11.02
CA ARG A 66 -4.71 6.00 9.65
C ARG A 66 -4.15 4.74 9.01
N GLN A 67 -3.29 3.97 9.67
CA GLN A 67 -2.80 2.69 9.16
C GLN A 67 -3.94 1.69 8.91
N PHE A 68 -4.93 1.65 9.80
CA PHE A 68 -6.08 0.75 9.64
C PHE A 68 -6.93 1.14 8.41
N TYR A 69 -7.23 2.44 8.26
CA TYR A 69 -7.91 2.97 7.08
C TYR A 69 -7.13 2.70 5.80
N GLN A 70 -5.83 3.02 5.77
CA GLN A 70 -5.01 2.86 4.56
C GLN A 70 -4.86 1.39 4.14
N ARG A 71 -4.72 0.45 5.08
CA ARG A 71 -4.75 -0.99 4.78
C ARG A 71 -6.07 -1.40 4.12
N PHE A 72 -7.20 -0.94 4.67
CA PHE A 72 -8.53 -1.25 4.13
C PHE A 72 -8.85 -0.51 2.82
N LYS A 73 -8.33 0.71 2.61
CA LYS A 73 -8.42 1.49 1.35
C LYS A 73 -7.66 0.78 0.23
N LYS A 74 -6.46 0.26 0.52
CA LYS A 74 -5.56 -0.39 -0.45
C LYS A 74 -6.04 -1.80 -0.83
N GLN A 75 -6.47 -2.56 0.16
CA GLN A 75 -6.99 -3.92 0.00
C GLN A 75 -8.24 -4.03 0.90
N PRO A 76 -9.44 -3.76 0.37
CA PRO A 76 -10.66 -4.02 1.11
C PRO A 76 -10.94 -5.53 1.16
N TRP A 77 -11.53 -6.00 2.26
CA TRP A 77 -11.94 -7.39 2.45
C TRP A 77 -13.31 -7.42 3.15
N ILE A 78 -14.09 -8.48 2.95
CA ILE A 78 -15.42 -8.59 3.57
C ILE A 78 -15.32 -8.57 5.10
N LEU A 79 -16.00 -7.61 5.73
CA LEU A 79 -15.93 -7.37 7.17
C LEU A 79 -17.22 -7.79 7.87
N ASN A 80 -17.11 -8.68 8.87
CA ASN A 80 -18.25 -9.15 9.66
C ASN A 80 -18.37 -8.44 11.02
N CYS A 81 -19.61 -8.31 11.52
CA CYS A 81 -19.91 -7.75 12.83
C CYS A 81 -20.75 -8.70 13.68
N ASN A 82 -20.10 -9.38 14.64
CA ASN A 82 -20.74 -10.35 15.54
C ASN A 82 -21.84 -9.76 16.46
N LYS A 83 -22.08 -8.44 16.42
CA LYS A 83 -23.15 -7.77 17.17
C LYS A 83 -24.19 -7.07 16.28
N GLY A 84 -24.29 -7.38 14.98
CA GLY A 84 -25.29 -6.77 14.08
C GLY A 84 -25.22 -5.24 14.08
N GLY A 85 -24.02 -4.68 13.94
CA GLY A 85 -23.78 -3.24 14.00
C GLY A 85 -23.97 -2.57 15.38
N ARG A 86 -24.31 -3.29 16.46
CA ARG A 86 -24.46 -2.67 17.81
C ARG A 86 -23.14 -2.15 18.43
N CYS A 87 -21.99 -2.40 17.80
CA CYS A 87 -20.71 -1.78 18.18
C CYS A 87 -20.50 -0.40 17.53
N PHE A 88 -21.36 0.02 16.61
CA PHE A 88 -21.27 1.33 15.98
C PHE A 88 -22.05 2.34 16.84
N GLY A 89 -21.30 3.24 17.49
CA GLY A 89 -21.80 4.41 18.18
C GLY A 89 -20.87 5.56 17.84
N LEU A 90 -21.43 6.68 17.36
CA LEU A 90 -20.65 7.80 16.87
C LEU A 90 -19.96 8.54 18.04
N ASP A 91 -20.67 8.74 19.14
CA ASP A 91 -20.33 9.81 20.08
C ASP A 91 -19.27 9.39 21.10
N GLU A 92 -19.30 8.15 21.59
CA GLU A 92 -18.34 7.63 22.56
C GLU A 92 -17.88 6.20 22.23
N THR A 93 -16.62 6.03 21.82
CA THR A 93 -15.82 4.83 22.17
C THR A 93 -14.35 4.98 21.75
N PRO A 94 -13.38 4.55 22.58
CA PRO A 94 -12.03 4.26 22.10
C PRO A 94 -12.07 3.08 21.12
N LYS A 95 -11.30 3.19 20.03
CA LYS A 95 -11.08 2.19 18.96
C LYS A 95 -11.77 0.83 19.17
N ASN A 96 -12.97 0.69 18.59
CA ASN A 96 -13.77 -0.52 18.72
C ASN A 96 -13.00 -1.79 18.30
N LYS A 97 -13.12 -2.87 19.09
CA LYS A 97 -12.53 -4.19 18.74
C LYS A 97 -13.12 -4.78 17.43
N CYS A 98 -14.30 -4.32 17.02
CA CYS A 98 -14.95 -4.75 15.79
C CYS A 98 -14.42 -3.96 14.58
N LYS A 99 -13.66 -4.63 13.70
CA LYS A 99 -13.12 -4.04 12.47
C LYS A 99 -14.20 -3.41 11.56
N ALA A 100 -15.35 -4.08 11.38
CA ALA A 100 -16.46 -3.59 10.56
C ALA A 100 -16.99 -2.23 11.04
N CYS A 101 -17.37 -2.15 12.32
CA CYS A 101 -17.84 -0.89 12.91
C CYS A 101 -16.74 0.16 12.98
N TRP A 102 -15.47 -0.22 13.04
CA TRP A 102 -14.35 0.73 13.02
C TRP A 102 -14.11 1.35 11.63
N VAL A 103 -14.25 0.59 10.54
CA VAL A 103 -14.29 1.16 9.18
C VAL A 103 -15.47 2.11 9.04
N ALA A 104 -16.68 1.69 9.39
CA ALA A 104 -17.89 2.52 9.33
C ALA A 104 -17.71 3.84 10.09
N HIS A 105 -17.12 3.79 11.28
CA HIS A 105 -16.81 4.95 12.12
C HIS A 105 -15.84 5.93 11.46
N ILE A 106 -14.81 5.44 10.76
CA ILE A 106 -13.87 6.29 10.00
C ILE A 106 -14.61 6.98 8.84
N ILE A 107 -15.32 6.23 8.00
CA ILE A 107 -15.96 6.78 6.79
C ILE A 107 -17.22 7.61 7.06
N CYS A 108 -17.79 7.54 8.27
CA CYS A 108 -18.84 8.46 8.73
C CYS A 108 -18.30 9.75 9.38
N ARG A 109 -17.00 9.82 9.72
CA ARG A 109 -16.36 11.02 10.30
C ARG A 109 -15.42 11.76 9.35
N CYS A 110 -14.90 11.07 8.35
CA CYS A 110 -14.01 11.64 7.35
C CYS A 110 -14.81 11.97 6.08
N PRO A 111 -14.69 13.19 5.51
CA PRO A 111 -15.37 13.59 4.28
C PRO A 111 -14.72 12.95 3.04
N VAL A 112 -14.78 11.62 2.96
CA VAL A 112 -14.22 10.84 1.86
C VAL A 112 -15.05 11.03 0.57
N PRO A 113 -14.43 11.05 -0.62
CA PRO A 113 -15.16 11.11 -1.89
C PRO A 113 -16.24 10.04 -2.03
N MET A 114 -17.40 10.41 -2.58
CA MET A 114 -18.61 9.56 -2.66
C MET A 114 -18.37 8.21 -3.39
N ASN A 115 -17.55 8.21 -4.43
CA ASN A 115 -17.14 6.98 -5.13
C ASN A 115 -16.34 6.03 -4.21
N MET A 116 -15.43 6.58 -3.41
CA MET A 116 -14.65 5.82 -2.44
C MET A 116 -15.50 5.36 -1.26
N TYR A 117 -16.44 6.18 -0.78
CA TYR A 117 -17.43 5.77 0.21
C TYR A 117 -18.22 4.55 -0.27
N ASN A 118 -18.84 4.62 -1.47
CA ASN A 118 -19.63 3.53 -2.02
C ASN A 118 -18.81 2.22 -2.18
N HIS A 119 -17.57 2.33 -2.65
CA HIS A 119 -16.64 1.20 -2.75
C HIS A 119 -16.35 0.57 -1.38
N LEU A 120 -15.92 1.37 -0.39
CA LEU A 120 -15.56 0.87 0.95
C LEU A 120 -16.77 0.32 1.73
N VAL A 121 -17.94 0.93 1.56
CA VAL A 121 -19.20 0.47 2.15
C VAL A 121 -19.61 -0.89 1.58
N GLY A 122 -19.30 -1.21 0.31
CA GLY A 122 -19.60 -2.50 -0.33
C GLY A 122 -19.26 -3.70 0.56
N TYR A 123 -18.10 -3.66 1.22
CA TYR A 123 -17.52 -4.73 2.04
C TYR A 123 -18.05 -4.80 3.49
N LEU A 124 -19.01 -3.94 3.90
CA LEU A 124 -19.60 -3.93 5.24
C LEU A 124 -20.91 -4.74 5.35
N PRO A 125 -21.31 -5.21 6.54
CA PRO A 125 -22.57 -5.94 6.74
C PRO A 125 -23.79 -5.05 6.46
N THR A 126 -24.88 -5.65 5.97
CA THR A 126 -26.19 -5.00 5.78
C THR A 126 -26.72 -4.36 7.06
N ASP A 127 -26.60 -5.04 8.20
CA ASP A 127 -27.05 -4.57 9.52
C ASP A 127 -26.27 -3.36 10.06
N LEU A 128 -25.10 -3.10 9.48
CA LEU A 128 -24.27 -1.94 9.77
C LEU A 128 -24.57 -0.83 8.77
N LYS A 129 -24.67 -1.15 7.48
CA LYS A 129 -25.08 -0.23 6.41
C LYS A 129 -26.38 0.50 6.73
N SER A 130 -27.38 -0.20 7.25
CA SER A 130 -28.69 0.38 7.63
C SER A 130 -28.65 1.38 8.79
N LYS A 131 -27.52 1.49 9.51
CA LYS A 131 -27.31 2.44 10.62
C LYS A 131 -26.43 3.63 10.22
N MET A 132 -25.90 3.63 9.00
CA MET A 132 -25.06 4.70 8.47
C MET A 132 -25.92 5.68 7.66
N ALA A 133 -25.48 6.93 7.54
CA ALA A 133 -26.23 8.02 6.89
C ALA A 133 -26.39 7.87 5.35
N GLY A 134 -25.99 6.73 4.76
CA GLY A 134 -26.07 6.48 3.31
C GLY A 134 -25.09 7.29 2.45
N ARG A 135 -24.44 8.32 2.99
CA ARG A 135 -23.42 9.17 2.37
C ARG A 135 -22.30 9.51 3.35
N PRO A 136 -21.08 9.86 2.89
CA PRO A 136 -20.08 10.48 3.74
C PRO A 136 -20.50 11.92 4.10
N PRO A 137 -19.97 12.51 5.19
CA PRO A 137 -20.13 13.93 5.44
C PRO A 137 -19.40 14.75 4.36
N THR A 138 -19.85 15.99 4.11
CA THR A 138 -19.06 16.96 3.34
C THR A 138 -17.96 17.58 4.21
N ALA A 139 -16.99 18.29 3.61
CA ALA A 139 -15.98 19.01 4.37
C ALA A 139 -16.62 20.05 5.32
N ASP A 140 -17.62 20.79 4.85
CA ASP A 140 -18.35 21.81 5.62
C ASP A 140 -19.19 21.21 6.76
N GLU A 141 -19.66 19.97 6.61
CA GLU A 141 -20.43 19.26 7.64
C GLU A 141 -19.58 18.74 8.80
N VAL A 142 -18.24 18.68 8.66
CA VAL A 142 -17.33 18.28 9.74
C VAL A 142 -16.69 19.53 10.36
N PRO A 143 -17.18 20.02 11.52
CA PRO A 143 -16.69 21.25 12.12
C PRO A 143 -15.25 21.09 12.63
N GLU A 144 -14.51 22.21 12.70
CA GLU A 144 -13.06 22.22 12.93
C GLU A 144 -12.63 21.52 14.23
N ASN A 145 -13.40 21.71 15.30
CA ASN A 145 -13.23 21.02 16.59
C ASN A 145 -13.36 19.48 16.48
N GLU A 146 -14.08 18.97 15.47
CA GLU A 146 -14.26 17.55 15.24
C GLU A 146 -13.23 16.93 14.31
N ARG A 147 -12.63 17.73 13.43
CA ARG A 147 -11.54 17.32 12.53
C ARG A 147 -10.27 16.92 13.30
N GLY A 148 -10.12 17.37 14.54
CA GLY A 148 -8.98 17.06 15.42
C GLY A 148 -7.78 17.98 15.20
N GLY A 149 -6.85 17.96 16.15
CA GLY A 149 -5.79 18.95 16.30
C GLY A 149 -4.37 18.39 16.20
N LEU A 150 -3.43 19.27 15.89
CA LEU A 150 -2.00 19.02 15.89
C LEU A 150 -1.32 20.06 16.79
N GLY A 151 -0.32 19.65 17.57
CA GLY A 151 0.49 20.57 18.36
C GLY A 151 1.95 20.13 18.45
N LEU A 152 2.87 21.07 18.43
CA LEU A 152 4.30 20.87 18.70
C LEU A 152 4.56 21.10 20.19
N GLU A 153 5.11 20.11 20.87
CA GLU A 153 5.47 20.18 22.28
C GLU A 153 6.99 20.04 22.48
N VAL A 154 7.51 20.81 23.44
CA VAL A 154 8.93 20.92 23.75
C VAL A 154 9.14 20.63 25.22
N TYR A 155 10.15 19.82 25.53
CA TYR A 155 10.50 19.49 26.91
C TYR A 155 11.28 20.64 27.56
N ARG A 156 10.74 21.23 28.63
CA ARG A 156 11.33 22.36 29.38
C ARG A 156 11.11 22.16 30.88
N GLY A 157 12.15 22.35 31.69
CA GLY A 157 11.99 22.46 33.15
C GLY A 157 11.30 21.26 33.82
N ASN A 158 11.48 20.06 33.25
CA ASN A 158 10.87 18.78 33.64
C ASN A 158 9.48 18.45 33.05
N ASP A 159 8.82 19.39 32.35
CA ASP A 159 7.49 19.22 31.74
C ASP A 159 7.48 19.38 30.20
N TRP A 160 6.38 18.94 29.57
CA TRP A 160 6.13 19.16 28.14
C TRP A 160 5.25 20.39 27.93
N VAL A 161 5.80 21.41 27.29
CA VAL A 161 5.12 22.67 27.01
C VAL A 161 4.69 22.70 25.55
N ASP A 162 3.41 22.97 25.30
CA ASP A 162 2.91 23.26 23.95
C ASP A 162 3.43 24.62 23.48
N VAL A 163 4.10 24.63 22.32
CA VAL A 163 4.62 25.86 21.69
C VAL A 163 3.84 26.24 20.44
N THR A 164 2.68 25.61 20.22
CA THR A 164 1.83 25.83 19.03
C THR A 164 1.02 27.10 19.16
N ASP A 165 1.28 28.06 18.28
CA ASP A 165 0.39 29.20 18.10
C ASP A 165 -0.88 28.76 17.36
N LYS A 166 -1.94 28.48 18.13
CA LYS A 166 -3.21 27.92 17.61
C LYS A 166 -3.83 28.79 16.51
N GLU A 167 -3.78 30.11 16.67
CA GLU A 167 -4.31 31.07 15.70
C GLU A 167 -3.57 31.00 14.35
N GLU A 168 -2.24 30.83 14.35
CA GLU A 168 -1.44 30.66 13.13
C GLU A 168 -1.80 29.33 12.45
N VAL A 169 -1.90 28.25 13.23
CA VAL A 169 -2.30 26.91 12.75
C VAL A 169 -3.68 26.93 12.11
N GLU A 170 -4.70 27.47 12.78
CA GLU A 170 -6.06 27.57 12.24
C GLU A 170 -6.15 28.47 10.99
N SER A 171 -5.28 29.48 10.87
CA SER A 171 -5.23 30.32 9.68
C SER A 171 -4.65 29.58 8.46
N LEU A 172 -3.68 28.68 8.66
CA LEU A 172 -3.05 27.90 7.59
C LEU A 172 -3.96 26.77 7.10
N LEU A 173 -4.70 26.12 8.00
CA LEU A 173 -5.67 25.07 7.65
C LEU A 173 -6.73 25.58 6.65
N ARG A 174 -7.32 26.75 6.95
CA ARG A 174 -8.32 27.40 6.07
C ARG A 174 -7.79 27.72 4.67
N ASN A 175 -6.47 27.91 4.52
CA ASN A 175 -5.84 28.20 3.23
C ASN A 175 -5.46 26.94 2.44
N GLU A 176 -5.16 25.82 3.11
CA GLU A 176 -4.88 24.53 2.43
C GLU A 176 -6.15 23.95 1.75
N GLU A 177 -7.35 24.21 2.31
CA GLU A 177 -8.64 23.73 1.79
C GLU A 177 -9.01 24.27 0.40
N GLY A 178 -8.35 25.34 -0.08
CA GLY A 178 -8.57 25.90 -1.41
C GLY A 178 -7.75 25.25 -2.55
N ASN A 179 -6.85 24.29 -2.25
CA ASN A 179 -5.88 23.81 -3.23
C ASN A 179 -5.54 22.30 -3.11
N GLU A 180 -6.55 21.46 -2.81
CA GLU A 180 -6.39 19.99 -2.89
C GLU A 180 -6.20 19.51 -4.33
N THR A 181 -4.96 19.56 -4.82
CA THR A 181 -4.54 18.67 -5.91
C THR A 181 -4.15 17.31 -5.31
N ASP A 182 -5.03 16.34 -5.56
CA ASP A 182 -4.92 14.87 -5.47
C ASP A 182 -3.69 14.31 -4.73
N GLU A 183 -3.94 13.50 -3.68
CA GLU A 183 -2.90 12.80 -2.90
C GLU A 183 -1.87 12.19 -3.85
N THR A 184 -0.62 12.69 -3.83
CA THR A 184 0.47 12.03 -4.55
C THR A 184 0.59 10.62 -3.98
N ASN A 185 0.11 9.64 -4.76
CA ASN A 185 0.30 8.23 -4.48
C ASN A 185 1.81 8.02 -4.27
N ASP A 186 2.18 7.77 -3.01
CA ASP A 186 3.54 7.48 -2.58
C ASP A 186 3.71 5.95 -2.64
N PRO A 187 4.30 5.39 -3.71
CA PRO A 187 4.33 3.94 -3.92
C PRO A 187 5.31 3.23 -2.97
N ASP A 188 6.14 3.96 -2.21
CA ASP A 188 7.13 3.39 -1.29
C ASP A 188 6.52 2.85 0.03
N LEU A 189 5.19 2.66 0.08
CA LEU A 189 4.48 1.91 1.13
C LEU A 189 3.87 0.60 0.61
N ASP A 190 4.66 -0.11 -0.20
CA ASP A 190 4.52 -1.55 -0.45
C ASP A 190 5.33 -2.35 0.58
N MET A 191 4.68 -2.72 1.68
CA MET A 191 5.08 -3.88 2.47
C MET A 191 3.91 -4.87 2.45
N GLU A 192 4.14 -6.02 1.84
CA GLU A 192 3.13 -7.02 1.48
C GLU A 192 2.40 -7.55 2.72
N PHE A 193 1.08 -7.65 2.61
CA PHE A 193 0.27 -8.54 3.42
C PHE A 193 -0.61 -9.35 2.48
N GLU A 194 -0.08 -10.47 2.01
CA GLU A 194 -0.83 -11.45 1.23
C GLU A 194 -1.98 -11.98 2.09
N ALA A 195 -3.20 -11.65 1.69
CA ALA A 195 -4.41 -12.36 2.06
C ALA A 195 -5.04 -12.81 0.75
N GLU A 196 -4.75 -14.05 0.36
CA GLU A 196 -5.36 -14.68 -0.79
C GLU A 196 -6.85 -14.91 -0.49
N GLU A 197 -7.73 -14.39 -1.34
CA GLU A 197 -9.07 -14.97 -1.50
C GLU A 197 -8.96 -16.11 -2.50
N GLU A 198 -9.36 -17.31 -2.11
CA GLU A 198 -9.65 -18.39 -3.05
C GLU A 198 -11.14 -18.74 -2.95
N ILE A 199 -11.88 -18.36 -3.99
CA ILE A 199 -13.20 -18.94 -4.27
C ILE A 199 -12.95 -20.16 -5.15
N VAL A 200 -13.19 -21.34 -4.62
CA VAL A 200 -13.45 -22.54 -5.42
C VAL A 200 -14.67 -23.26 -4.86
N ASP A 201 -15.74 -23.29 -5.65
CA ASP A 201 -16.79 -24.29 -5.49
C ASP A 201 -16.20 -25.68 -5.79
N ASP A 202 -16.52 -26.65 -4.95
CA ASP A 202 -15.99 -28.01 -4.98
C ASP A 202 -16.64 -28.88 -6.07
N PRO A 203 -15.87 -29.61 -6.90
CA PRO A 203 -16.42 -30.54 -7.89
C PRO A 203 -16.30 -32.04 -7.52
N SER A 204 -17.35 -32.82 -7.83
CA SER A 204 -17.36 -34.30 -8.01
C SER A 204 -17.42 -35.15 -6.70
N VAL A 205 -17.96 -36.39 -6.58
CA VAL A 205 -18.66 -37.42 -7.42
C VAL A 205 -19.57 -38.27 -6.43
N PRO A 206 -20.28 -39.41 -6.73
CA PRO A 206 -20.27 -40.30 -7.91
C PRO A 206 -21.64 -40.78 -8.48
N GLU A 207 -21.53 -41.48 -9.61
CA GLU A 207 -22.28 -42.65 -10.15
C GLU A 207 -23.68 -43.05 -9.59
N THR A 208 -24.67 -43.21 -10.50
CA THR A 208 -25.04 -44.55 -11.05
C THR A 208 -26.11 -44.52 -12.17
N SER A 209 -25.96 -45.47 -13.11
CA SER A 209 -26.98 -46.15 -13.94
C SER A 209 -27.97 -45.42 -14.90
N SER A 210 -27.85 -45.85 -16.17
CA SER A 210 -28.90 -46.35 -17.09
C SER A 210 -29.74 -45.45 -18.03
N THR A 211 -29.76 -45.91 -19.30
CA THR A 211 -30.85 -45.96 -20.31
C THR A 211 -31.26 -44.73 -21.15
N ASP A 212 -30.90 -44.84 -22.43
CA ASP A 212 -31.81 -44.86 -23.61
C ASP A 212 -32.39 -43.57 -24.29
N THR A 213 -31.88 -43.37 -25.53
CA THR A 213 -32.67 -43.36 -26.79
C THR A 213 -33.18 -42.04 -27.41
N SER A 214 -32.95 -41.94 -28.74
CA SER A 214 -33.59 -41.09 -29.78
C SER A 214 -33.38 -39.56 -29.71
N LEU A 215 -32.66 -38.91 -30.65
CA LEU A 215 -32.92 -38.61 -32.08
C LEU A 215 -33.51 -37.19 -32.32
N SER A 216 -32.83 -36.45 -33.22
CA SER A 216 -33.40 -35.52 -34.22
C SER A 216 -33.84 -34.11 -33.75
N THR A 217 -33.65 -33.01 -34.52
CA THR A 217 -33.12 -32.80 -35.89
C THR A 217 -32.67 -31.33 -36.07
N ASN A 218 -31.71 -31.08 -36.98
CA ASN A 218 -31.51 -29.97 -37.95
C ASN A 218 -32.01 -28.51 -37.63
N SER A 219 -31.42 -27.42 -38.14
CA SER A 219 -30.72 -27.23 -39.43
C SER A 219 -29.70 -26.07 -39.43
N GLU A 220 -28.67 -26.21 -40.28
CA GLU A 220 -28.02 -25.19 -41.14
C GLU A 220 -27.47 -23.88 -40.50
N ALA A 221 -26.15 -23.62 -40.47
CA ALA A 221 -25.18 -23.42 -41.58
C ALA A 221 -25.51 -22.16 -42.42
N LYS A 222 -24.59 -21.23 -42.74
CA LYS A 222 -23.23 -21.36 -43.31
C LYS A 222 -22.36 -20.13 -42.91
N ASN A 223 -21.07 -20.30 -42.58
CA ASN A 223 -19.89 -20.23 -43.48
C ASN A 223 -19.70 -18.84 -44.19
N ASN A 224 -18.49 -18.27 -44.34
CA ASN A 224 -17.16 -18.75 -43.94
C ASN A 224 -16.11 -17.63 -43.82
N LYS A 225 -15.00 -17.98 -43.17
CA LYS A 225 -13.71 -17.28 -43.00
C LYS A 225 -12.87 -17.33 -44.30
N VAL A 226 -11.90 -16.42 -44.48
CA VAL A 226 -10.47 -16.70 -44.85
C VAL A 226 -9.65 -15.42 -45.14
N GLN A 227 -8.32 -15.55 -45.06
CA GLN A 227 -7.31 -14.53 -44.79
C GLN A 227 -6.52 -14.04 -46.03
N SER A 228 -5.87 -12.87 -45.86
CA SER A 228 -4.50 -12.53 -46.31
C SER A 228 -4.09 -12.53 -47.81
N LYS A 229 -3.47 -11.42 -48.25
CA LYS A 229 -2.07 -11.39 -48.75
C LYS A 229 -1.48 -9.96 -48.90
N LYS A 230 -0.14 -9.88 -48.97
CA LYS A 230 0.70 -8.67 -49.07
C LYS A 230 0.79 -8.11 -50.51
N GLY A 231 1.03 -6.79 -50.63
CA GLY A 231 1.57 -6.12 -51.81
C GLY A 231 2.34 -4.83 -51.42
N LYS A 232 3.40 -4.46 -52.16
CA LYS A 232 4.31 -3.34 -51.85
C LYS A 232 4.84 -2.69 -53.14
N LYS A 233 4.73 -1.35 -53.30
CA LYS A 233 5.39 -0.40 -54.26
C LYS A 233 4.47 0.85 -54.46
N THR A 234 4.84 2.06 -54.90
CA THR A 234 6.05 2.93 -54.75
C THR A 234 5.72 4.36 -55.29
N ALA A 235 6.11 5.42 -54.56
CA ALA A 235 6.56 6.77 -55.02
C ALA A 235 5.68 7.77 -55.85
N LYS A 236 5.77 9.05 -55.44
CA LYS A 236 5.53 10.35 -56.17
C LYS A 236 4.07 10.72 -56.56
N SER A 237 3.66 12.00 -56.62
CA SER A 237 4.26 13.30 -56.18
C SER A 237 3.16 14.40 -56.09
N ASP A 238 3.53 15.59 -55.55
CA ASP A 238 2.87 16.91 -55.75
C ASP A 238 1.46 17.12 -55.14
N THR A 239 1.02 18.29 -54.63
CA THR A 239 1.61 19.63 -54.39
C THR A 239 0.81 20.37 -53.28
N ASN A 240 1.40 21.39 -52.64
CA ASN A 240 0.80 22.58 -51.97
C ASN A 240 -0.52 22.42 -51.15
N THR A 241 -0.62 22.91 -49.92
CA THR A 241 -0.49 24.35 -49.59
C THR A 241 -0.23 24.54 -48.09
N GLU A 242 0.75 25.37 -47.73
CA GLU A 242 0.89 25.91 -46.38
C GLU A 242 0.02 27.16 -46.21
N GLN A 243 -0.64 27.31 -45.06
CA GLN A 243 -1.12 28.60 -44.57
C GLN A 243 -0.64 28.80 -43.13
N GLY A 244 0.61 29.27 -43.01
CA GLY A 244 1.11 29.81 -41.75
C GLY A 244 0.50 31.18 -41.50
N LEU A 245 -0.16 31.36 -40.35
CA LEU A 245 -0.50 32.68 -39.86
C LEU A 245 0.75 33.32 -39.26
N THR A 246 1.28 34.32 -39.95
CA THR A 246 2.38 35.15 -39.46
C THR A 246 1.87 36.12 -38.39
N CYS A 247 2.58 36.19 -37.26
CA CYS A 247 2.48 37.31 -36.33
C CYS A 247 3.86 37.98 -36.30
N SER A 248 3.96 39.13 -36.97
CA SER A 248 5.21 39.88 -37.05
C SER A 248 5.57 40.47 -35.70
N ILE A 249 6.80 40.21 -35.25
CA ILE A 249 7.43 40.96 -34.16
C ILE A 249 8.74 41.50 -34.73
N ASP A 250 8.68 42.71 -35.29
CA ASP A 250 9.87 43.40 -35.78
C ASP A 250 10.78 43.79 -34.59
N GLY A 251 12.10 43.62 -34.74
CA GLY A 251 13.06 44.32 -33.89
C GLY A 251 14.02 43.49 -33.02
N LEU A 252 14.32 42.23 -33.36
CA LEU A 252 15.50 41.54 -32.79
C LEU A 252 16.34 40.86 -33.88
N GLN A 253 17.57 41.35 -34.09
CA GLN A 253 18.58 40.66 -34.90
C GLN A 253 19.07 39.43 -34.13
N ILE A 254 18.53 38.25 -34.46
CA ILE A 254 18.98 36.97 -33.93
C ILE A 254 20.25 36.56 -34.68
N ASN A 255 21.38 36.48 -33.97
CA ASN A 255 22.66 36.08 -34.54
C ASN A 255 22.64 34.59 -34.95
N ASP A 256 23.21 34.24 -36.11
CA ASP A 256 23.27 32.86 -36.65
C ASP A 256 23.84 31.82 -35.67
N GLN A 257 24.64 32.25 -34.69
CA GLN A 257 25.17 31.38 -33.64
C GLN A 257 24.08 30.82 -32.70
N GLN A 258 22.92 31.47 -32.57
CA GLN A 258 21.80 30.98 -31.76
C GLN A 258 20.96 29.90 -32.47
N LEU A 259 20.93 29.89 -33.81
CA LEU A 259 20.20 28.86 -34.58
C LEU A 259 20.86 27.47 -34.49
N LYS A 260 22.19 27.42 -34.35
CA LYS A 260 22.97 26.17 -34.14
C LYS A 260 22.58 25.38 -32.88
N PHE A 261 21.97 26.02 -31.89
CA PHE A 261 21.44 25.34 -30.70
C PHE A 261 20.20 24.50 -31.02
N MET A 262 19.42 24.89 -32.04
CA MET A 262 18.15 24.22 -32.40
C MET A 262 18.30 23.16 -33.49
N GLU A 263 19.33 23.21 -34.35
CA GLU A 263 19.54 22.24 -35.45
C GLU A 263 19.55 20.77 -35.00
N ASN A 264 19.99 20.49 -33.77
CA ASN A 264 20.06 19.13 -33.21
C ASN A 264 19.01 18.85 -32.12
N PHE A 265 18.03 19.74 -31.92
CA PHE A 265 17.00 19.56 -30.89
C PHE A 265 15.90 18.58 -31.35
N ASN A 266 16.19 17.28 -31.25
CA ASN A 266 15.21 16.24 -31.54
C ASN A 266 14.37 15.92 -30.28
N PRO A 267 13.05 16.23 -30.25
CA PRO A 267 12.24 16.08 -29.05
C PRO A 267 12.14 14.61 -28.57
N LYS A 268 12.33 13.64 -29.48
CA LYS A 268 12.30 12.20 -29.18
C LYS A 268 13.58 11.68 -28.49
N THR A 269 14.68 12.43 -28.53
CA THR A 269 15.97 12.04 -27.91
C THR A 269 16.44 12.99 -26.81
N SER A 270 15.69 14.07 -26.55
CA SER A 270 15.99 15.09 -25.54
C SER A 270 16.39 14.50 -24.18
N GLU A 271 17.23 15.22 -23.43
CA GLU A 271 17.76 14.69 -22.18
C GLU A 271 16.67 14.45 -21.11
N ARG A 272 15.55 15.19 -21.19
CA ARG A 272 14.33 14.95 -20.42
C ARG A 272 13.71 13.58 -20.74
N VAL A 273 13.59 13.24 -22.03
CA VAL A 273 13.12 11.91 -22.48
C VAL A 273 14.12 10.82 -22.08
N ARG A 274 15.44 11.08 -22.16
CA ARG A 274 16.49 10.15 -21.70
C ARG A 274 16.38 9.84 -20.20
N ARG A 275 16.16 10.86 -19.36
CA ARG A 275 15.89 10.69 -17.91
C ARG A 275 14.60 9.89 -17.68
N LYS A 276 13.51 10.19 -18.40
CA LYS A 276 12.24 9.43 -18.30
C LYS A 276 12.42 7.96 -18.73
N LYS A 277 13.18 7.68 -19.78
CA LYS A 277 13.46 6.31 -20.25
C LYS A 277 14.38 5.52 -19.31
N LYS A 278 15.37 6.16 -18.67
CA LYS A 278 16.15 5.55 -17.58
C LYS A 278 15.29 5.23 -16.35
N LYS A 279 14.35 6.12 -15.97
CA LYS A 279 13.39 5.85 -14.89
C LYS A 279 12.51 4.64 -15.21
N VAL A 280 12.07 4.48 -16.47
CA VAL A 280 11.28 3.31 -16.92
C VAL A 280 12.11 2.01 -16.92
N GLN A 281 13.38 2.01 -17.34
CA GLN A 281 14.22 0.80 -17.29
C GLN A 281 14.44 0.27 -15.86
N TYR A 282 14.42 1.14 -14.85
CA TYR A 282 14.51 0.71 -13.45
C TYR A 282 13.26 -0.08 -12.99
N PHE A 283 12.09 0.20 -13.58
CA PHE A 283 10.84 -0.50 -13.29
C PHE A 283 10.54 -1.68 -14.23
N SER A 284 11.17 -1.75 -15.41
CA SER A 284 10.93 -2.81 -16.41
C SER A 284 11.99 -3.93 -16.41
N SER A 285 12.77 -4.07 -15.34
CA SER A 285 13.85 -5.06 -15.24
C SER A 285 13.41 -6.34 -14.53
N THR A 286 12.28 -6.91 -14.95
CA THR A 286 11.85 -8.27 -14.59
C THR A 286 12.79 -9.29 -15.26
N GLY A 287 14.01 -9.40 -14.76
CA GLY A 287 15.09 -10.07 -15.50
C GLY A 287 16.38 -10.24 -14.69
N ARG A 288 16.36 -11.22 -13.77
CA ARG A 288 17.53 -12.00 -13.27
C ARG A 288 18.90 -11.29 -13.27
N THR A 289 19.38 -10.90 -12.09
CA THR A 289 20.55 -11.54 -11.43
C THR A 289 21.07 -10.69 -10.26
N LYS A 290 20.89 -11.21 -9.03
CA LYS A 290 21.90 -11.26 -7.94
C LYS A 290 21.26 -11.75 -6.64
N THR A 291 21.46 -13.03 -6.35
CA THR A 291 21.35 -13.64 -5.00
C THR A 291 20.16 -13.21 -4.14
N GLN A 292 18.94 -13.50 -4.58
CA GLN A 292 17.82 -13.57 -3.65
C GLN A 292 18.03 -14.75 -2.70
N THR A 293 18.12 -14.49 -1.40
CA THR A 293 17.76 -15.48 -0.39
C THR A 293 16.28 -15.80 -0.56
N PRO A 294 15.85 -17.08 -0.59
CA PRO A 294 14.44 -17.37 -0.74
C PRO A 294 13.68 -16.85 0.49
N LEU A 295 12.51 -16.25 0.26
CA LEU A 295 11.62 -15.74 1.32
C LEU A 295 11.13 -16.85 2.27
N TYR A 296 11.24 -18.10 1.82
CA TYR A 296 10.83 -19.31 2.52
C TYR A 296 11.95 -20.36 2.41
N PHE A 297 12.29 -21.03 3.51
CA PHE A 297 13.27 -22.12 3.49
C PHE A 297 12.66 -23.46 3.07
N HIS A 298 11.33 -23.59 3.20
CA HIS A 298 10.57 -24.76 2.82
C HIS A 298 9.47 -24.43 1.80
N GLY A 299 9.26 -25.31 0.81
CA GLY A 299 8.26 -25.18 -0.24
C GLY A 299 6.82 -25.51 0.20
N SER A 300 5.91 -25.53 -0.76
CA SER A 300 4.50 -25.94 -0.57
C SER A 300 4.36 -27.42 -0.20
N ASP A 301 5.31 -28.27 -0.61
CA ASP A 301 5.41 -29.69 -0.26
C ASP A 301 6.15 -29.92 1.09
N GLY A 302 6.68 -28.86 1.70
CA GLY A 302 7.51 -28.92 2.89
C GLY A 302 8.97 -29.34 2.66
N SER A 303 9.42 -29.52 1.41
CA SER A 303 10.83 -29.76 1.09
C SER A 303 11.67 -28.49 1.24
N ILE A 304 12.97 -28.62 1.54
CA ILE A 304 13.87 -27.47 1.68
C ILE A 304 14.14 -26.86 0.29
N VAL A 305 13.75 -25.59 0.07
CA VAL A 305 13.80 -24.91 -1.24
C VAL A 305 15.20 -24.95 -1.88
N ASN A 306 16.26 -24.79 -1.08
CA ASN A 306 17.64 -24.79 -1.56
C ASN A 306 18.18 -26.17 -1.99
N SER A 307 17.51 -27.28 -1.60
CA SER A 307 18.03 -28.64 -1.79
C SER A 307 17.00 -29.65 -2.31
N GLY A 308 15.72 -29.30 -2.38
CA GLY A 308 14.62 -30.20 -2.76
C GLY A 308 14.36 -31.38 -1.81
N LYS A 309 15.00 -31.42 -0.63
CA LYS A 309 14.90 -32.58 0.28
C LYS A 309 13.76 -32.46 1.29
N ASN A 310 12.99 -33.55 1.43
CA ASN A 310 11.81 -33.69 2.28
C ASN A 310 12.17 -34.22 3.68
N LEU A 311 12.91 -33.42 4.45
CA LEU A 311 13.40 -33.77 5.79
C LEU A 311 12.37 -33.53 6.89
N CYS A 312 12.44 -34.37 7.93
CA CYS A 312 11.72 -34.13 9.18
C CYS A 312 12.43 -33.03 9.99
N ASP A 313 11.68 -32.33 10.84
CA ASP A 313 12.25 -31.35 11.78
C ASP A 313 13.28 -31.94 12.76
N CYS A 314 13.37 -33.27 12.91
CA CYS A 314 14.47 -33.93 13.64
C CYS A 314 15.81 -34.02 12.87
N LEU A 315 15.86 -33.46 11.65
CA LEU A 315 17.03 -33.43 10.75
C LEU A 315 17.56 -34.79 10.25
N GLN A 316 16.96 -35.92 10.64
CA GLN A 316 17.34 -37.24 10.15
C GLN A 316 16.79 -37.48 8.72
N SER A 317 17.66 -37.94 7.81
CA SER A 317 17.32 -38.19 6.40
C SER A 317 16.28 -39.30 6.22
N GLU A 318 16.44 -40.40 6.95
CA GLU A 318 15.60 -41.61 6.84
C GLU A 318 14.37 -41.57 7.77
N CYS A 319 14.03 -40.39 8.33
CA CYS A 319 12.89 -40.29 9.23
C CYS A 319 11.56 -40.38 8.45
N PRO A 320 10.69 -41.38 8.72
CA PRO A 320 9.35 -41.44 8.15
C PRO A 320 8.47 -40.30 8.70
N GLY A 321 8.69 -39.93 9.95
CA GLY A 321 8.00 -38.86 10.69
C GLY A 321 7.99 -39.23 12.17
N CYS A 322 8.65 -38.43 13.01
CA CYS A 322 8.77 -38.70 14.46
C CYS A 322 7.84 -37.83 15.33
N HIS A 323 7.00 -37.02 14.70
CA HIS A 323 6.06 -36.11 15.36
C HIS A 323 4.62 -36.53 15.08
N TYR A 324 3.68 -36.00 15.87
CA TYR A 324 2.25 -36.16 15.60
C TYR A 324 1.86 -35.58 14.23
N PRO A 325 0.84 -36.14 13.55
CA PRO A 325 0.36 -35.63 12.27
C PRO A 325 0.02 -34.14 12.33
N CYS A 326 0.68 -33.34 11.47
CA CYS A 326 0.49 -31.89 11.48
C CYS A 326 -0.93 -31.50 11.04
N PRO A 327 -1.67 -30.65 11.79
CA PRO A 327 -3.03 -30.26 11.44
C PRO A 327 -3.14 -29.43 10.15
N LYS A 328 -2.02 -28.92 9.60
CA LYS A 328 -2.00 -28.15 8.35
C LYS A 328 -1.67 -28.98 7.11
N CYS A 329 -0.99 -30.12 7.24
CA CYS A 329 -0.47 -30.88 6.10
C CYS A 329 -0.53 -32.40 6.24
N GLY A 330 -1.10 -32.93 7.32
CA GLY A 330 -1.19 -34.36 7.63
C GLY A 330 0.14 -35.05 7.96
N SER A 331 1.30 -34.44 7.66
CA SER A 331 2.60 -35.07 7.79
C SER A 331 3.11 -35.10 9.24
N GLY A 332 3.54 -36.28 9.70
CA GLY A 332 4.29 -36.47 10.96
C GLY A 332 5.76 -35.99 10.91
N LYS A 333 6.16 -35.26 9.86
CA LYS A 333 7.50 -34.69 9.70
C LYS A 333 7.64 -33.25 10.21
N CYS A 334 6.55 -32.61 10.64
CA CYS A 334 6.56 -31.27 11.24
C CYS A 334 6.65 -31.37 12.76
N GLY A 335 7.48 -30.55 13.39
CA GLY A 335 7.51 -30.34 14.83
C GLY A 335 6.36 -29.44 15.30
N ASN A 336 6.66 -28.49 16.18
CA ASN A 336 5.64 -27.62 16.79
C ASN A 336 4.90 -26.70 15.78
N GLU A 337 5.56 -26.30 14.69
CA GLU A 337 4.95 -25.53 13.60
C GLU A 337 4.86 -26.39 12.33
N CYS A 338 3.97 -26.06 11.39
CA CYS A 338 4.04 -26.68 10.06
C CYS A 338 5.33 -26.24 9.33
N ARG A 339 5.91 -27.15 8.55
CA ARG A 339 7.07 -26.86 7.69
C ARG A 339 6.70 -26.31 6.31
N ILE A 340 5.46 -26.46 5.85
CA ILE A 340 5.00 -25.86 4.58
C ILE A 340 5.19 -24.34 4.63
N GLN A 341 5.82 -23.76 3.60
CA GLN A 341 6.05 -22.32 3.46
C GLN A 341 6.64 -21.67 4.73
N ARG A 342 7.56 -22.38 5.42
CA ARG A 342 8.17 -21.88 6.66
C ARG A 342 9.34 -20.94 6.34
N LYS A 343 9.40 -19.80 7.05
CA LYS A 343 10.44 -18.75 6.94
C LYS A 343 11.70 -19.01 7.78
N TRP A 344 11.79 -20.15 8.45
CA TRP A 344 12.93 -20.57 9.27
C TRP A 344 13.15 -22.09 9.16
N TYR A 345 14.31 -22.58 9.62
CA TYR A 345 14.69 -23.99 9.64
C TYR A 345 15.54 -24.28 10.88
N TYR A 346 15.59 -25.53 11.34
CA TYR A 346 16.56 -25.95 12.37
C TYR A 346 17.95 -26.09 11.75
N GLU A 347 18.94 -25.35 12.27
CA GLU A 347 20.34 -25.44 11.84
C GLU A 347 21.06 -26.63 12.52
N LYS A 348 20.81 -26.82 13.82
CA LYS A 348 21.39 -27.87 14.66
C LYS A 348 20.39 -28.28 15.74
N ILE A 349 20.44 -29.54 16.13
CA ILE A 349 19.74 -30.10 17.30
C ILE A 349 20.81 -30.71 18.22
N GLU A 350 20.72 -30.41 19.51
CA GLU A 350 21.56 -30.97 20.56
C GLU A 350 20.67 -31.66 21.58
N VAL A 351 21.00 -32.88 22.00
CA VAL A 351 20.18 -33.65 22.94
C VAL A 351 20.76 -33.52 24.34
N GLU A 352 20.04 -32.80 25.20
CA GLU A 352 20.41 -32.56 26.61
C GLU A 352 20.77 -33.88 27.32
N GLY A 353 21.84 -33.84 28.13
CA GLY A 353 22.38 -35.02 28.82
C GLY A 353 23.18 -36.00 27.95
N THR A 354 23.31 -35.77 26.64
CA THR A 354 24.14 -36.60 25.74
C THR A 354 25.14 -35.76 24.93
N LYS A 355 26.07 -36.43 24.24
CA LYS A 355 26.97 -35.79 23.26
C LYS A 355 26.44 -35.88 21.82
N LEU A 356 25.16 -36.22 21.64
CA LEU A 356 24.55 -36.37 20.31
C LEU A 356 24.13 -35.01 19.76
N THR A 357 24.59 -34.70 18.55
CA THR A 357 24.21 -33.49 17.83
C THR A 357 23.94 -33.81 16.36
N TRP A 358 22.80 -33.34 15.84
CA TRP A 358 22.46 -33.42 14.42
C TRP A 358 22.54 -32.02 13.80
N GLN A 359 23.14 -31.90 12.62
CA GLN A 359 23.26 -30.64 11.90
C GLN A 359 22.55 -30.74 10.55
N ASN A 360 21.95 -29.64 10.11
CA ASN A 360 21.25 -29.58 8.83
C ASN A 360 22.26 -29.41 7.68
N GLU A 361 22.66 -30.53 7.07
CA GLU A 361 23.61 -30.58 5.95
C GLU A 361 23.09 -29.89 4.67
N PHE A 362 21.79 -29.62 4.59
CA PHE A 362 21.11 -29.18 3.36
C PHE A 362 20.86 -27.69 3.29
N VAL A 363 21.28 -26.92 4.31
CA VAL A 363 21.29 -25.46 4.26
C VAL A 363 22.73 -24.97 4.33
N LYS A 364 23.16 -24.32 3.25
CA LYS A 364 24.51 -23.73 3.14
C LYS A 364 24.62 -22.53 4.08
N LYS A 365 25.55 -22.59 5.03
CA LYS A 365 26.04 -21.39 5.72
C LYS A 365 26.68 -20.47 4.67
N LYS A 366 26.45 -19.17 4.80
CA LYS A 366 26.89 -18.15 3.85
C LYS A 366 28.07 -17.36 4.41
#